data_AF-A0A260ZUK6-F1
#
_entry.id   AF-A0A260ZUK6-F1
#
_cell.length_a   1.000
_cell.length_b   1.000
_cell.length_c   1.000
_cell.angle_alpha   90.00
_cell.angle_beta   90.00
_cell.angle_gamma   90.00
#
_symmetry.space_group_name_H-M   'P 1'
#
loop_
_entity.id
_entity.type
_entity.pdbx_description
1 polymer ?
#
loop_
_entity_poly.entity_id
_entity_poly.type
_entity_poly.pdbx_seq_one_letter_code
_entity_poly.pdbx_strand_id
1 'polypeptide(L)'
;MCDVSPPENESKTHFCEFVIETPSFCEEKEIRLEIPIPLPEYTYLEDWLGKLRNQPGGKFLDYKDSKESLRKFIYNETIAFENRRTARITEESVRKKREIGMPLFQPCRNRRFLESKSGKSAKKAVQFEEKFQFVVEHSSSENLLTLMRIEVAMKKQMTDMIRARNWEVDQLAKQCEKLVHTTYSFQVADLSDSQKSKYRKAVDSLHTRGSIPAELLEDVVLDEQAIPRPTTSGTTGNGDGVNESFTIYVGSQLKSMHNVCLVTVDRLTDLCQTLEGDWTTSSRLEMATKLYSRTLSGTTLLVPRDPMSHLNSSSDFFKICEQSTELHFDSLGDQLKKVAVANRSRNSWRADQIDDDAARLLSDGKPVPEPSIPTSALRQDSTCTIGDVYITKHSNLHKVQIVYHLVVDETLQSVEINSRHACLAGVRNIIRTAARYNTSTVHIPLLLIDRPDESTTITWCLKRAEMVFKCVKGYLMEVRLKK
;
A
#
# COMPACT_ATOMS: atom_id res chain seq x y z
N MET A 1 -23.97 29.39 32.62
CA MET A 1 -23.86 28.23 33.52
C MET A 1 -24.89 27.21 33.06
N CYS A 2 -24.49 26.35 32.12
CA CYS A 2 -25.21 25.15 31.77
C CYS A 2 -24.15 24.05 31.94
N ASP A 3 -24.25 23.33 33.05
CA ASP A 3 -23.48 22.13 33.33
C ASP A 3 -23.71 21.13 32.19
N VAL A 4 -22.68 20.90 31.40
CA VAL A 4 -22.61 19.73 30.52
C VAL A 4 -21.65 18.79 31.22
N SER A 5 -22.22 17.96 32.09
CA SER A 5 -21.52 16.79 32.62
C SER A 5 -21.01 15.94 31.45
N PRO A 6 -19.78 15.42 31.51
CA PRO A 6 -19.28 14.49 30.50
C PRO A 6 -20.16 13.23 30.44
N PRO A 7 -20.28 12.56 29.28
CA PRO A 7 -21.04 11.33 29.20
C PRO A 7 -20.40 10.29 30.14
N GLU A 8 -21.21 9.75 31.04
CA GLU A 8 -20.80 8.67 31.94
C GLU A 8 -20.21 7.52 31.14
N ASN A 9 -19.01 7.10 31.54
CA ASN A 9 -18.28 5.99 30.97
C ASN A 9 -18.98 4.68 31.37
N GLU A 10 -20.05 4.29 30.65
CA GLU A 10 -20.78 3.05 30.93
C GLU A 10 -20.04 1.82 30.38
N SER A 11 -18.94 1.45 31.04
CA SER A 11 -18.42 0.08 31.03
C SER A 11 -19.27 -0.78 31.99
N LYS A 12 -20.59 -0.88 31.76
CA LYS A 12 -21.45 -1.74 32.59
C LYS A 12 -21.22 -3.20 32.19
N THR A 13 -20.36 -3.87 32.94
CA THR A 13 -20.19 -5.32 32.89
C THR A 13 -21.54 -5.98 33.16
N HIS A 14 -22.02 -6.82 32.25
CA HIS A 14 -23.25 -7.57 32.44
C HIS A 14 -22.93 -8.96 32.99
N PHE A 15 -23.63 -9.40 34.04
CA PHE A 15 -23.49 -10.77 34.53
C PHE A 15 -24.47 -11.67 33.77
N CYS A 16 -23.94 -12.71 33.12
CA CYS A 16 -24.72 -13.75 32.46
C CYS A 16 -24.64 -15.03 33.30
N GLU A 17 -25.78 -15.69 33.49
CA GLU A 17 -25.89 -16.93 34.27
C GLU A 17 -25.53 -18.14 33.39
N PHE A 18 -24.44 -18.83 33.72
CA PHE A 18 -24.07 -20.11 33.13
C PHE A 18 -24.68 -21.25 33.94
N VAL A 19 -25.33 -22.20 33.26
CA VAL A 19 -25.95 -23.37 33.88
C VAL A 19 -25.40 -24.65 33.25
N ILE A 20 -25.02 -25.62 34.08
CA ILE A 20 -24.58 -26.94 33.65
C ILE A 20 -25.22 -28.03 34.51
N GLU A 21 -25.69 -29.11 33.86
CA GLU A 21 -26.30 -30.26 34.53
C GLU A 21 -25.24 -31.12 35.22
N THR A 22 -25.54 -31.60 36.42
CA THR A 22 -24.69 -32.54 37.15
C THR A 22 -25.09 -33.99 36.84
N PRO A 23 -24.20 -34.96 37.07
CA PRO A 23 -24.54 -36.38 36.94
C PRO A 23 -25.75 -36.79 37.79
N SER A 24 -26.51 -37.78 37.31
CA SER A 24 -27.78 -38.23 37.91
C SER A 24 -27.70 -38.72 39.36
N PHE A 25 -26.48 -38.99 39.87
CA PHE A 25 -26.22 -39.41 41.24
C PHE A 25 -25.92 -38.25 42.21
N CYS A 26 -25.87 -37.00 41.73
CA CYS A 26 -25.71 -35.80 42.56
C CYS A 26 -27.06 -35.34 43.13
N GLU A 27 -27.07 -34.85 44.37
CA GLU A 27 -28.28 -34.29 45.01
C GLU A 27 -28.69 -32.95 44.36
N GLU A 28 -27.72 -32.09 44.05
CA GLU A 28 -27.91 -30.92 43.19
C GLU A 28 -27.89 -31.36 41.73
N LYS A 29 -28.92 -31.00 40.95
CA LYS A 29 -29.09 -31.39 39.53
C LYS A 29 -28.47 -30.40 38.53
N GLU A 30 -28.20 -29.18 38.96
CA GLU A 30 -27.66 -28.10 38.13
C GLU A 30 -26.71 -27.25 38.97
N ILE A 31 -25.65 -26.75 38.34
CA ILE A 31 -24.74 -25.75 38.92
C ILE A 31 -24.90 -24.47 38.13
N ARG A 32 -25.06 -23.35 38.86
CA ARG A 32 -25.22 -22.02 38.29
C ARG A 32 -24.05 -21.13 38.66
N LEU A 33 -23.55 -20.36 37.69
CA LEU A 33 -22.40 -19.49 37.85
C LEU A 33 -22.65 -18.16 37.14
N GLU A 34 -22.59 -17.05 37.87
CA GLU A 34 -22.67 -15.73 37.27
C GLU A 34 -21.32 -15.30 36.70
N ILE A 35 -21.28 -15.03 35.41
CA ILE A 35 -20.06 -14.69 34.68
C ILE A 35 -20.20 -13.27 34.12
N PRO A 36 -19.27 -12.35 34.44
CA PRO A 36 -19.22 -11.03 33.82
C PRO A 36 -18.85 -11.15 32.33
N ILE A 37 -19.65 -10.51 31.49
CA ILE A 37 -19.45 -10.38 30.04
C ILE A 37 -19.42 -8.88 29.70
N PRO A 38 -18.35 -8.39 29.03
CA PRO A 38 -17.14 -9.12 28.67
C PRO A 38 -16.32 -9.50 29.92
N LEU A 39 -15.49 -10.54 29.78
CA LEU A 39 -14.60 -10.96 30.86
C LEU A 39 -13.64 -9.82 31.26
N PRO A 40 -13.40 -9.58 32.55
CA PRO A 40 -12.41 -8.59 33.01
C PRO A 40 -11.01 -8.87 32.47
N GLU A 41 -10.22 -7.81 32.26
CA GLU A 41 -8.82 -7.93 31.89
C GLU A 41 -8.09 -8.86 32.88
N TYR A 42 -7.24 -9.74 32.35
CA TYR A 42 -6.47 -10.75 33.11
C TYR A 42 -7.27 -11.89 33.77
N THR A 43 -8.54 -12.11 33.41
CA THR A 43 -9.26 -13.34 33.79
C THR A 43 -9.14 -14.43 32.73
N TYR A 44 -8.81 -15.65 33.18
CA TYR A 44 -8.68 -16.82 32.31
C TYR A 44 -9.86 -17.78 32.49
N LEU A 45 -10.12 -18.60 31.48
CA LEU A 45 -11.15 -19.64 31.53
C LEU A 45 -10.93 -20.61 32.72
N GLU A 46 -9.67 -20.88 33.06
CA GLU A 46 -9.32 -21.77 34.18
C GLU A 46 -9.75 -21.22 35.54
N ASP A 47 -9.83 -19.90 35.71
CA ASP A 47 -10.29 -19.27 36.95
C ASP A 47 -11.78 -19.56 37.19
N TRP A 48 -12.57 -19.53 36.12
CA TRP A 48 -14.00 -19.85 36.15
C TRP A 48 -14.26 -21.35 36.25
N LEU A 49 -13.41 -22.19 35.66
CA LEU A 49 -13.43 -23.63 35.89
C LEU A 49 -13.08 -23.99 37.34
N GLY A 50 -12.14 -23.27 37.94
CA GLY A 50 -11.83 -23.40 39.38
C GLY A 50 -13.05 -23.09 40.24
N LYS A 51 -13.76 -21.98 39.94
CA LYS A 51 -15.02 -21.62 40.62
C LYS A 51 -16.11 -22.66 40.40
N LEU A 52 -16.27 -23.17 39.18
CA LEU A 52 -17.25 -24.21 38.85
C LEU A 52 -16.98 -25.51 39.65
N ARG A 53 -15.73 -25.95 39.73
CA ARG A 53 -15.33 -27.18 40.46
C ARG A 53 -15.41 -27.06 41.97
N ASN A 54 -15.34 -25.83 42.50
CA ASN A 54 -15.46 -25.59 43.94
C ASN A 54 -16.92 -25.69 44.43
N GLN A 55 -17.90 -25.77 43.54
CA GLN A 55 -19.30 -26.02 43.88
C GLN A 55 -19.52 -27.49 44.32
N PRO A 56 -20.54 -27.78 45.16
CA PRO A 56 -20.77 -29.12 45.71
C PRO A 56 -20.89 -30.21 44.64
N GLY A 57 -21.66 -29.96 43.57
CA GLY A 57 -21.76 -30.86 42.41
C GLY A 57 -20.60 -30.76 41.39
N GLY A 58 -19.79 -29.69 41.45
CA GLY A 58 -18.83 -29.36 40.40
C GLY A 58 -17.61 -30.28 40.33
N LYS A 59 -17.34 -31.01 41.42
CA LYS A 59 -16.25 -32.00 41.50
C LYS A 59 -16.54 -33.26 40.68
N PHE A 60 -17.81 -33.51 40.37
CA PHE A 60 -18.27 -34.71 39.66
C PHE A 60 -18.48 -34.47 38.17
N LEU A 61 -18.32 -33.24 37.70
CA LEU A 61 -18.41 -32.90 36.29
C LEU A 61 -17.19 -33.39 35.51
N ASP A 62 -17.40 -33.87 34.28
CA ASP A 62 -16.29 -34.15 33.37
C ASP A 62 -15.55 -32.86 33.01
N TYR A 63 -14.23 -32.88 33.18
CA TYR A 63 -13.40 -31.68 32.99
C TYR A 63 -13.40 -31.20 31.53
N LYS A 64 -13.39 -32.11 30.56
CA LYS A 64 -13.35 -31.73 29.14
C LYS A 64 -14.68 -31.16 28.69
N ASP A 65 -15.79 -31.81 29.08
CA ASP A 65 -17.13 -31.39 28.68
C ASP A 65 -17.52 -30.06 29.33
N SER A 66 -17.17 -29.87 30.61
CA SER A 66 -17.43 -28.62 31.34
C SER A 66 -16.62 -27.46 30.80
N LYS A 67 -15.35 -27.70 30.45
CA LYS A 67 -14.47 -26.71 29.84
C LYS A 67 -14.99 -26.25 28.48
N GLU A 68 -15.43 -27.19 27.66
CA GLU A 68 -15.96 -26.87 26.33
C GLU A 68 -17.32 -26.15 26.42
N SER A 69 -18.20 -26.59 27.34
CA SER A 69 -19.50 -25.94 27.57
C SER A 69 -19.34 -24.50 28.05
N LEU A 70 -18.47 -24.28 29.05
CA LEU A 70 -18.17 -22.95 29.59
C LEU A 70 -17.52 -22.04 28.54
N ARG A 71 -16.59 -22.57 27.75
CA ARG A 71 -15.95 -21.83 26.65
C ARG A 71 -16.96 -21.38 25.61
N LYS A 72 -17.87 -22.28 25.19
CA LYS A 72 -18.94 -21.96 24.22
C LYS A 72 -19.89 -20.90 24.76
N PHE A 73 -20.28 -21.01 26.02
CA PHE A 73 -21.14 -20.01 26.67
C PHE A 73 -20.49 -18.62 26.67
N ILE A 74 -19.26 -18.51 27.17
CA ILE A 74 -18.55 -17.22 27.24
C ILE A 74 -18.39 -16.63 25.84
N TYR A 75 -18.02 -17.45 24.85
CA TYR A 75 -17.88 -17.00 23.46
C TYR A 75 -19.19 -16.47 22.87
N ASN A 76 -20.28 -17.22 23.03
CA ASN A 76 -21.60 -16.84 22.48
C ASN A 76 -22.14 -15.58 23.15
N GLU A 77 -22.04 -15.47 24.48
CA GLU A 77 -22.50 -14.28 25.21
C GLU A 77 -21.64 -13.06 24.91
N THR A 78 -20.32 -13.23 24.73
CA THR A 78 -19.43 -12.12 24.32
C THR A 78 -19.80 -11.62 22.93
N ILE A 79 -20.05 -12.52 21.98
CA ILE A 79 -20.51 -12.13 20.63
C ILE A 79 -21.88 -11.45 20.70
N ALA A 80 -22.82 -11.97 21.48
CA ALA A 80 -24.13 -11.36 21.65
C ALA A 80 -24.04 -9.96 22.25
N PHE A 81 -23.18 -9.77 23.25
CA PHE A 81 -22.91 -8.47 23.87
C PHE A 81 -22.30 -7.48 22.85
N GLU A 82 -21.26 -7.87 22.13
CA GLU A 82 -20.61 -7.02 21.12
C GLU A 82 -21.56 -6.69 19.96
N ASN A 83 -22.40 -7.63 19.54
CA ASN A 83 -23.43 -7.39 18.53
C ASN A 83 -24.49 -6.38 19.01
N ARG A 84 -24.96 -6.50 20.26
CA ARG A 84 -25.91 -5.51 20.84
C ARG A 84 -25.27 -4.13 20.98
N ARG A 85 -24.00 -4.06 21.40
CA ARG A 85 -23.24 -2.81 21.49
C ARG A 85 -23.09 -2.16 20.12
N THR A 86 -22.68 -2.94 19.12
CA THR A 86 -22.54 -2.50 17.73
C THR A 86 -23.87 -2.03 17.16
N ALA A 87 -24.96 -2.76 17.41
CA ALA A 87 -26.31 -2.38 16.99
C ALA A 87 -26.74 -1.04 17.60
N ARG A 88 -26.52 -0.83 18.91
CA ARG A 88 -26.81 0.45 19.59
C ARG A 88 -26.00 1.61 19.03
N ILE A 89 -24.68 1.45 18.87
CA ILE A 89 -23.81 2.48 18.29
C ILE A 89 -24.24 2.81 16.85
N THR A 90 -24.61 1.78 16.08
CA THR A 90 -25.13 1.94 14.72
C THR A 90 -26.44 2.72 14.74
N GLU A 91 -27.39 2.38 15.61
CA GLU A 91 -28.69 3.04 15.71
C GLU A 91 -28.57 4.50 16.18
N GLU A 92 -27.70 4.79 17.15
CA GLU A 92 -27.38 6.16 17.57
C GLU A 92 -26.74 6.97 16.45
N SER A 93 -25.82 6.37 15.70
CA SER A 93 -25.19 6.98 14.53
C SER A 93 -26.21 7.24 13.42
N VAL A 94 -27.17 6.34 13.23
CA VAL A 94 -28.29 6.46 12.28
C VAL A 94 -29.24 7.59 12.69
N ARG A 95 -29.59 7.68 13.98
CA ARG A 95 -30.43 8.77 14.54
C ARG A 95 -29.75 10.12 14.37
N LYS A 96 -28.48 10.24 14.75
CA LYS A 96 -27.67 11.46 14.59
C LYS A 96 -27.58 11.88 13.11
N LYS A 97 -27.44 10.93 12.18
CA LYS A 97 -27.43 11.23 10.73
C LYS A 97 -28.79 11.69 10.20
N ARG A 98 -29.91 11.15 10.72
CA ARG A 98 -31.27 11.63 10.40
C ARG A 98 -31.51 13.05 10.90
N GLU A 99 -31.08 13.37 12.11
CA GLU A 99 -31.20 14.72 12.71
C GLU A 99 -30.41 15.77 11.93
N ILE A 100 -29.28 15.39 11.33
CA ILE A 100 -28.41 16.27 10.51
C ILE A 100 -28.88 16.30 9.03
N GLY A 101 -29.93 15.55 8.66
CA GLY A 101 -30.46 15.51 7.29
C GLY A 101 -29.53 14.84 6.27
N MET A 102 -28.57 14.03 6.71
CA MET A 102 -27.68 13.28 5.81
C MET A 102 -28.27 11.93 5.41
N PRO A 103 -28.21 11.53 4.12
CA PRO A 103 -28.75 10.26 3.67
C PRO A 103 -28.02 9.07 4.31
N LEU A 104 -28.82 8.09 4.79
CA LEU A 104 -28.38 6.93 5.57
C LEU A 104 -27.62 5.87 4.79
N PHE A 105 -27.76 5.86 3.47
CA PHE A 105 -27.00 5.02 2.55
C PHE A 105 -26.54 5.90 1.40
N GLN A 106 -25.24 6.17 1.34
CA GLN A 106 -24.61 6.62 0.11
C GLN A 106 -23.87 5.43 -0.45
N PRO A 107 -24.40 4.75 -1.49
CA PRO A 107 -23.58 3.86 -2.29
C PRO A 107 -22.36 4.68 -2.72
N CYS A 108 -21.15 4.11 -2.63
CA CYS A 108 -19.97 4.68 -3.25
C CYS A 108 -20.13 4.63 -4.78
N ARG A 109 -21.04 5.46 -5.31
CA ARG A 109 -21.04 5.82 -6.71
C ARG A 109 -19.82 6.69 -6.88
N ASN A 110 -18.82 6.13 -7.57
CA ASN A 110 -17.77 6.81 -8.30
C ASN A 110 -17.91 8.32 -8.21
N ARG A 111 -17.16 8.94 -7.28
CA ARG A 111 -17.01 10.38 -7.23
C ARG A 111 -16.15 10.79 -8.43
N ARG A 112 -16.72 10.69 -9.63
CA ARG A 112 -16.28 11.51 -10.76
C ARG A 112 -16.42 12.93 -10.25
N PHE A 113 -15.28 13.59 -10.12
CA PHE A 113 -15.18 15.03 -9.98
C PHE A 113 -16.09 15.67 -11.04
N LEU A 114 -17.31 16.03 -10.66
CA LEU A 114 -18.09 17.03 -11.35
C LEU A 114 -17.63 18.35 -10.77
N GLU A 115 -16.75 19.04 -11.50
CA GLU A 115 -16.52 20.46 -11.32
C GLU A 115 -17.82 21.20 -11.59
N SER A 116 -18.54 21.57 -10.54
CA SER A 116 -19.62 22.54 -10.64
C SER A 116 -19.02 23.94 -10.75
N LYS A 117 -18.97 24.45 -11.97
CA LYS A 117 -18.87 25.88 -12.24
C LYS A 117 -20.05 26.57 -11.54
N SER A 118 -19.79 27.22 -10.41
CA SER A 118 -20.64 28.29 -9.91
C SER A 118 -19.76 29.43 -9.44
N GLY A 119 -19.86 30.56 -10.16
CA GLY A 119 -19.15 31.78 -9.82
C GLY A 119 -19.69 32.34 -8.51
N LYS A 120 -18.81 32.38 -7.50
CA LYS A 120 -18.72 33.34 -6.40
C LYS A 120 -17.39 33.02 -5.70
N SER A 121 -16.63 34.04 -5.34
CA SER A 121 -15.24 33.96 -4.89
C SER A 121 -15.04 33.10 -3.62
N ALA A 122 -14.96 31.79 -3.78
CA ALA A 122 -14.49 30.88 -2.74
C ALA A 122 -12.96 30.99 -2.71
N LYS A 123 -12.39 31.36 -1.57
CA LYS A 123 -10.95 31.18 -1.31
C LYS A 123 -10.62 29.72 -1.65
N LYS A 124 -9.79 29.52 -2.67
CA LYS A 124 -9.45 28.19 -3.19
C LYS A 124 -8.91 27.37 -2.02
N ALA A 125 -9.58 26.28 -1.67
CA ALA A 125 -9.12 25.41 -0.60
C ALA A 125 -7.71 24.92 -0.95
N VAL A 126 -6.75 25.20 -0.07
CA VAL A 126 -5.34 24.79 -0.20
C VAL A 126 -5.31 23.26 -0.33
N GLN A 127 -4.59 22.75 -1.32
CA GLN A 127 -4.51 21.32 -1.59
C GLN A 127 -3.74 20.60 -0.48
N PHE A 128 -3.94 19.28 -0.33
CA PHE A 128 -3.28 18.51 0.73
C PHE A 128 -1.74 18.57 0.60
N GLU A 129 -1.25 18.50 -0.64
CA GLU A 129 0.17 18.52 -0.99
C GLU A 129 0.84 19.82 -0.51
N GLU A 130 0.17 20.96 -0.71
CA GLU A 130 0.63 22.28 -0.28
C GLU A 130 0.66 22.39 1.25
N LYS A 131 -0.37 21.86 1.94
CA LYS A 131 -0.42 21.83 3.41
C LYS A 131 0.68 20.96 3.99
N PHE A 132 0.90 19.79 3.41
CA PHE A 132 1.92 18.86 3.87
C PHE A 132 3.32 19.46 3.69
N GLN A 133 3.61 20.04 2.53
CA GLN A 133 4.90 20.70 2.28
C GLN A 133 5.14 21.83 3.29
N PHE A 134 4.13 22.67 3.55
CA PHE A 134 4.22 23.72 4.57
C PHE A 134 4.52 23.15 5.96
N VAL A 135 3.80 22.09 6.36
CA VAL A 135 3.99 21.44 7.67
C VAL A 135 5.40 20.87 7.79
N VAL A 136 5.92 20.20 6.76
CA VAL A 136 7.28 19.65 6.77
C VAL A 136 8.35 20.74 6.85
N GLU A 137 8.15 21.87 6.19
CA GLU A 137 9.11 22.98 6.15
C GLU A 137 9.09 23.88 7.39
N HIS A 138 7.93 24.07 8.01
CA HIS A 138 7.72 25.13 9.02
C HIS A 138 7.37 24.61 10.42
N SER A 139 7.11 23.30 10.59
CA SER A 139 6.78 22.76 11.92
C SER A 139 8.02 22.50 12.78
N SER A 140 7.84 22.49 14.10
CA SER A 140 8.88 22.08 15.04
C SER A 140 9.29 20.62 14.84
N SER A 141 10.51 20.27 15.26
CA SER A 141 11.00 18.88 15.24
C SER A 141 10.11 17.92 16.02
N GLU A 142 9.49 18.38 17.11
CA GLU A 142 8.56 17.60 17.93
C GLU A 142 7.25 17.28 17.19
N ASN A 143 6.70 18.26 16.47
CA ASN A 143 5.50 18.06 15.64
C ASN A 143 5.78 17.09 14.48
N LEU A 144 6.94 17.22 13.83
CA LEU A 144 7.36 16.30 12.77
C LEU A 144 7.60 14.89 13.31
N LEU A 145 8.25 14.77 14.48
CA LEU A 145 8.44 13.48 15.14
C LEU A 145 7.10 12.82 15.48
N THR A 146 6.11 13.60 15.92
CA THR A 146 4.75 13.12 16.21
C THR A 146 4.06 12.60 14.95
N LEU A 147 4.15 13.33 13.82
CA LEU A 147 3.65 12.84 12.53
C LEU A 147 4.31 11.52 12.11
N MET A 148 5.64 11.42 12.27
CA MET A 148 6.34 10.18 11.99
C MET A 148 5.82 9.05 12.91
N ARG A 149 5.64 9.29 14.21
CA ARG A 149 5.09 8.28 15.14
C ARG A 149 3.69 7.81 14.72
N ILE A 150 2.81 8.71 14.30
CA ILE A 150 1.47 8.37 13.76
C ILE A 150 1.61 7.39 12.60
N GLU A 151 2.46 7.70 11.62
CA GLU A 151 2.61 6.83 10.46
C GLU A 151 3.27 5.47 10.80
N VAL A 152 4.17 5.41 11.80
CA VAL A 152 4.73 4.12 12.29
C VAL A 152 3.62 3.27 12.90
N ALA A 153 2.77 3.86 13.75
CA ALA A 153 1.65 3.17 14.37
C ALA A 153 0.67 2.63 13.31
N MET A 154 0.35 3.43 12.29
CA MET A 154 -0.48 3.01 11.16
C MET A 154 0.12 1.84 10.39
N LYS A 155 1.43 1.90 10.09
CA LYS A 155 2.16 0.80 9.44
C LYS A 155 2.10 -0.49 10.25
N LYS A 156 2.30 -0.43 11.56
CA LYS A 156 2.23 -1.60 12.45
C LYS A 156 0.85 -2.25 12.40
N GLN A 157 -0.20 -1.47 12.59
CA GLN A 157 -1.59 -1.95 12.51
C GLN A 157 -1.90 -2.62 11.16
N MET A 158 -1.48 -2.00 10.06
CA MET A 158 -1.68 -2.54 8.71
C MET A 158 -0.93 -3.86 8.52
N THR A 159 0.32 -3.94 8.99
CA THR A 159 1.14 -5.15 8.91
C THR A 159 0.52 -6.30 9.70
N ASP A 160 0.05 -6.03 10.92
CA ASP A 160 -0.61 -7.03 11.77
C ASP A 160 -1.90 -7.56 11.11
N MET A 161 -2.68 -6.67 10.49
CA MET A 161 -3.90 -7.03 9.76
C MET A 161 -3.62 -7.88 8.52
N ILE A 162 -2.59 -7.54 7.74
CA ILE A 162 -2.17 -8.33 6.57
C ILE A 162 -1.64 -9.69 6.98
N ARG A 163 -0.90 -9.75 8.10
CA ARG A 163 -0.41 -11.02 8.66
C ARG A 163 -1.57 -11.91 9.06
N ALA A 164 -2.58 -11.37 9.74
CA ALA A 164 -3.80 -12.09 10.08
C ALA A 164 -4.52 -12.59 8.82
N ARG A 165 -4.73 -11.72 7.82
CA ARG A 165 -5.31 -12.10 6.52
C ARG A 165 -4.55 -13.26 5.89
N ASN A 166 -3.24 -13.14 5.73
CA ASN A 166 -2.42 -14.13 5.04
C ASN A 166 -2.42 -15.47 5.80
N TRP A 167 -2.37 -15.44 7.13
CA TRP A 167 -2.44 -16.65 7.96
C TRP A 167 -3.77 -17.37 7.80
N GLU A 168 -4.90 -16.64 7.84
CA GLU A 168 -6.22 -17.25 7.67
C GLU A 168 -6.49 -17.72 6.25
N VAL A 169 -6.06 -16.96 5.25
CA VAL A 169 -6.14 -17.38 3.84
C VAL A 169 -5.35 -18.67 3.63
N ASP A 170 -4.17 -18.84 4.23
CA ASP A 170 -3.41 -20.11 4.12
C ASP A 170 -4.11 -21.27 4.85
N GLN A 171 -4.72 -21.03 6.02
CA GLN A 171 -5.49 -22.06 6.72
C GLN A 171 -6.74 -22.47 5.94
N LEU A 172 -7.43 -21.52 5.32
CA LEU A 172 -8.62 -21.79 4.52
C LEU A 172 -8.31 -22.18 3.06
N ALA A 173 -7.14 -21.90 2.53
CA ALA A 173 -6.65 -22.52 1.29
C ALA A 173 -6.68 -24.04 1.38
N LYS A 174 -6.49 -24.55 2.59
CA LYS A 174 -6.59 -25.98 2.91
C LYS A 174 -8.05 -26.44 3.11
N GLN A 175 -9.05 -25.55 3.15
CA GLN A 175 -10.45 -25.87 3.52
C GLN A 175 -11.56 -25.29 2.59
N CYS A 176 -11.56 -23.99 2.22
CA CYS A 176 -12.36 -23.31 1.17
C CYS A 176 -12.02 -21.78 1.11
N GLU A 177 -11.59 -21.23 -0.04
CA GLU A 177 -10.80 -19.96 -0.11
C GLU A 177 -11.55 -18.60 -0.25
N LYS A 178 -12.68 -18.54 -0.98
CA LYS A 178 -13.11 -17.26 -1.58
C LYS A 178 -13.72 -16.24 -0.61
N LEU A 179 -14.43 -16.69 0.43
CA LEU A 179 -15.18 -15.79 1.32
C LEU A 179 -14.25 -15.05 2.29
N VAL A 180 -13.27 -15.75 2.88
CA VAL A 180 -12.30 -15.15 3.83
C VAL A 180 -11.38 -14.15 3.15
N HIS A 181 -10.88 -14.45 1.95
CA HIS A 181 -10.11 -13.50 1.16
C HIS A 181 -10.90 -12.20 0.95
N THR A 182 -12.18 -12.31 0.61
CA THR A 182 -13.05 -11.16 0.35
C THR A 182 -13.28 -10.34 1.63
N THR A 183 -13.62 -10.98 2.76
CA THR A 183 -13.89 -10.31 4.04
C THR A 183 -12.68 -9.51 4.54
N TYR A 184 -11.50 -10.12 4.59
CA TYR A 184 -10.32 -9.43 5.08
C TYR A 184 -9.78 -8.40 4.10
N SER A 185 -9.97 -8.61 2.78
CA SER A 185 -9.65 -7.55 1.81
C SER A 185 -10.48 -6.29 2.05
N PHE A 186 -11.76 -6.43 2.44
CA PHE A 186 -12.57 -5.27 2.82
C PHE A 186 -12.10 -4.62 4.12
N GLN A 187 -11.74 -5.40 5.15
CA GLN A 187 -11.21 -4.85 6.41
C GLN A 187 -9.89 -4.09 6.21
N VAL A 188 -8.98 -4.65 5.40
CA VAL A 188 -7.71 -4.00 5.04
C VAL A 188 -7.95 -2.69 4.29
N ALA A 189 -8.91 -2.68 3.36
CA ALA A 189 -9.29 -1.47 2.64
C ALA A 189 -9.90 -0.40 3.56
N ASP A 190 -10.83 -0.79 4.45
CA ASP A 190 -11.47 0.12 5.40
C ASP A 190 -10.48 0.71 6.40
N LEU A 191 -9.55 -0.12 6.91
CA LEU A 191 -8.45 0.36 7.74
C LEU A 191 -7.57 1.36 7.00
N SER A 192 -7.16 1.05 5.77
CA SER A 192 -6.35 1.94 4.93
C SER A 192 -7.04 3.30 4.73
N ASP A 193 -8.33 3.32 4.40
CA ASP A 193 -9.09 4.55 4.21
C ASP A 193 -9.23 5.36 5.52
N SER A 194 -9.47 4.67 6.64
CA SER A 194 -9.52 5.27 7.98
C SER A 194 -8.18 5.90 8.37
N GLN A 195 -7.08 5.17 8.20
CA GLN A 195 -5.72 5.65 8.49
C GLN A 195 -5.36 6.87 7.64
N LYS A 196 -5.61 6.81 6.33
CA LYS A 196 -5.38 7.94 5.42
C LYS A 196 -6.19 9.18 5.80
N SER A 197 -7.46 9.00 6.17
CA SER A 197 -8.33 10.08 6.64
C SER A 197 -7.82 10.70 7.94
N LYS A 198 -7.47 9.88 8.94
CA LYS A 198 -6.88 10.31 10.22
C LYS A 198 -5.59 11.10 9.98
N TYR A 199 -4.69 10.59 9.15
CA TYR A 199 -3.42 11.26 8.84
C TYR A 199 -3.61 12.62 8.17
N ARG A 200 -4.48 12.70 7.15
CA ARG A 200 -4.76 13.97 6.47
C ARG A 200 -5.38 15.02 7.39
N LYS A 201 -6.21 14.60 8.35
CA LYS A 201 -6.74 15.50 9.40
C LYS A 201 -5.64 15.99 10.36
N ALA A 202 -4.67 15.14 10.71
CA ALA A 202 -3.54 15.53 11.55
C ALA A 202 -2.68 16.60 10.84
N VAL A 203 -2.37 16.41 9.55
CA VAL A 203 -1.65 17.39 8.72
C VAL A 203 -2.42 18.71 8.60
N ASP A 204 -3.73 18.64 8.34
CA ASP A 204 -4.58 19.84 8.26
C ASP A 204 -4.63 20.60 9.60
N SER A 205 -4.68 19.88 10.72
CA SER A 205 -4.64 20.46 12.05
C SER A 205 -3.32 21.16 12.33
N LEU A 206 -2.19 20.54 11.98
CA LEU A 206 -0.89 21.19 12.12
C LEU A 206 -0.79 22.45 11.28
N HIS A 207 -1.25 22.40 10.02
CA HIS A 207 -1.23 23.55 9.13
C HIS A 207 -2.11 24.71 9.65
N THR A 208 -3.30 24.41 10.20
CA THR A 208 -4.28 25.44 10.59
C THR A 208 -4.16 25.91 12.04
N ARG A 209 -3.77 25.01 12.95
CA ARG A 209 -3.78 25.22 14.41
C ARG A 209 -2.40 25.12 15.04
N GLY A 210 -1.38 24.61 14.32
CA GLY A 210 -0.03 24.40 14.86
C GLY A 210 0.12 23.22 15.82
N SER A 211 -0.93 22.42 16.02
CA SER A 211 -0.96 21.28 16.95
C SER A 211 -1.83 20.12 16.44
N ILE A 212 -1.56 18.92 16.95
CA ILE A 212 -2.35 17.70 16.68
C ILE A 212 -3.30 17.45 17.87
N PRO A 213 -4.62 17.29 17.64
CA PRO A 213 -5.59 16.95 18.69
C PRO A 213 -5.31 15.58 19.32
N ALA A 214 -5.53 15.46 20.63
CA ALA A 214 -5.31 14.22 21.39
C ALA A 214 -6.14 13.03 20.86
N GLU A 215 -7.35 13.29 20.36
CA GLU A 215 -8.23 12.31 19.69
C GLU A 215 -7.59 11.62 18.47
N LEU A 216 -6.60 12.24 17.81
CA LEU A 216 -5.85 11.63 16.71
C LEU A 216 -4.62 10.83 17.17
N LEU A 217 -4.31 10.89 18.47
CA LEU A 217 -3.15 10.26 19.10
C LEU A 217 -3.53 9.08 20.00
N GLU A 218 -4.82 8.80 20.22
CA GLU A 218 -5.30 7.72 21.11
C GLU A 218 -4.68 6.35 20.80
N ASP A 219 -4.47 6.05 19.51
CA ASP A 219 -3.90 4.79 19.04
C ASP A 219 -2.36 4.82 18.88
N VAL A 220 -1.73 5.98 19.11
CA VAL A 220 -0.31 6.21 18.85
C VAL A 220 0.47 6.02 20.14
N VAL A 221 1.11 4.86 20.28
CA VAL A 221 2.03 4.64 21.39
C VAL A 221 3.24 5.55 21.22
N LEU A 222 3.31 6.62 22.02
CA LEU A 222 4.47 7.51 22.14
C LEU A 222 5.58 6.84 22.96
N ASP A 223 5.96 5.63 22.61
CA ASP A 223 7.10 5.00 23.27
C ASP A 223 8.39 5.68 22.77
N GLU A 224 9.10 6.36 23.67
CA GLU A 224 10.40 6.96 23.37
C GLU A 224 11.44 5.91 22.93
N GLN A 225 11.22 4.64 23.27
CA GLN A 225 12.08 3.51 22.91
C GLN A 225 11.69 2.82 21.59
N ALA A 226 10.52 3.13 21.01
CA ALA A 226 10.07 2.58 19.73
C ALA A 226 10.72 3.24 18.50
N ILE A 227 11.65 4.17 18.71
CA ILE A 227 12.57 4.62 17.66
C ILE A 227 13.70 3.60 17.61
N PRO A 228 13.85 2.79 16.55
CA PRO A 228 15.04 1.97 16.39
C PRO A 228 16.24 2.92 16.41
N ARG A 229 17.05 2.87 17.47
CA ARG A 229 18.36 3.53 17.46
C ARG A 229 19.15 2.86 16.33
N PRO A 230 19.87 3.61 15.49
CA PRO A 230 20.76 3.01 14.51
C PRO A 230 21.72 2.10 15.27
N THR A 231 21.52 0.78 15.19
CA THR A 231 22.48 -0.17 15.72
C THR A 231 23.70 -0.06 14.82
N THR A 232 24.81 0.42 15.38
CA THR A 232 26.14 0.30 14.79
C THR A 232 26.63 -1.15 14.82
N SER A 233 25.74 -2.11 14.55
CA SER A 233 26.12 -3.43 14.09
C SER A 233 26.39 -3.27 12.60
N GLY A 234 27.65 -3.00 12.27
CA GLY A 234 28.20 -3.12 10.92
C GLY A 234 28.18 -4.56 10.45
N THR A 235 27.00 -5.18 10.40
CA THR A 235 26.76 -6.29 9.51
C THR A 235 26.66 -5.65 8.15
N THR A 236 27.75 -5.73 7.39
CA THR A 236 27.75 -5.62 5.94
C THR A 236 26.68 -6.59 5.42
N GLY A 237 25.43 -6.12 5.35
CA GLY A 237 24.34 -6.87 4.76
C GLY A 237 24.70 -7.07 3.30
N ASN A 238 24.72 -8.34 2.87
CA ASN A 238 25.02 -8.80 1.52
C ASN A 238 24.14 -8.09 0.48
N GLY A 239 24.55 -6.90 0.07
CA GLY A 239 23.86 -6.05 -0.91
C GLY A 239 24.79 -5.03 -1.54
N ASP A 240 26.11 -5.17 -1.39
CA ASP A 240 27.10 -4.39 -2.14
C ASP A 240 27.19 -4.94 -3.57
N GLY A 241 26.07 -4.85 -4.29
CA GLY A 241 26.08 -4.90 -5.74
C GLY A 241 26.90 -3.73 -6.28
N VAL A 242 27.61 -3.94 -7.38
CA VAL A 242 28.36 -2.87 -8.05
C VAL A 242 27.34 -1.86 -8.60
N ASN A 243 27.21 -0.74 -7.90
CA ASN A 243 26.33 0.36 -8.29
C ASN A 243 27.18 1.44 -8.97
N GLU A 244 27.09 1.54 -10.30
CA GLU A 244 27.73 2.62 -11.04
C GLU A 244 26.72 3.77 -11.20
N SER A 245 27.09 4.97 -10.75
CA SER A 245 26.22 6.14 -10.79
C SER A 245 26.77 7.21 -11.73
N PHE A 246 25.90 7.69 -12.62
CA PHE A 246 26.22 8.73 -13.59
C PHE A 246 25.46 10.00 -13.22
N THR A 247 26.19 10.98 -12.73
CA THR A 247 25.62 12.32 -12.50
C THR A 247 25.62 13.11 -13.81
N ILE A 248 24.44 13.61 -14.17
CA ILE A 248 24.22 14.49 -15.31
C ILE A 248 23.60 15.81 -14.88
N TYR A 249 23.89 16.85 -15.65
CA TYR A 249 23.18 18.12 -15.57
C TYR A 249 22.27 18.24 -16.79
N VAL A 250 20.98 18.45 -16.56
CA VAL A 250 19.95 18.62 -17.59
C VAL A 250 19.52 20.09 -17.62
N GLY A 251 19.49 20.70 -18.80
CA GLY A 251 19.08 22.09 -19.03
C GLY A 251 20.22 23.00 -19.49
N SER A 252 19.89 23.96 -20.36
CA SER A 252 20.85 24.91 -20.95
C SER A 252 21.09 26.14 -20.05
N GLN A 253 20.03 26.65 -19.41
CA GLN A 253 20.06 27.83 -18.53
C GLN A 253 20.01 27.43 -17.05
N LEU A 254 18.96 26.71 -16.63
CA LEU A 254 18.80 26.20 -15.27
C LEU A 254 19.22 24.72 -15.22
N LYS A 255 20.50 24.46 -14.95
CA LYS A 255 21.03 23.11 -14.88
C LYS A 255 20.49 22.38 -13.65
N SER A 256 19.77 21.30 -13.87
CA SER A 256 19.25 20.42 -12.83
C SER A 256 20.08 19.13 -12.77
N MET A 257 20.58 18.79 -11.59
CA MET A 257 21.36 17.58 -11.37
C MET A 257 20.44 16.36 -11.33
N HIS A 258 20.73 15.36 -12.16
CA HIS A 258 20.08 14.06 -12.16
C HIS A 258 21.15 12.98 -12.04
N ASN A 259 20.91 11.97 -11.23
CA ASN A 259 21.77 10.84 -11.02
C ASN A 259 21.11 9.59 -11.59
N VAL A 260 21.68 9.03 -12.65
CA VAL A 260 21.23 7.75 -13.20
C VAL A 260 22.13 6.67 -12.64
N CYS A 261 21.56 5.79 -11.80
CA CYS A 261 22.29 4.70 -11.17
C CYS A 261 21.99 3.40 -11.93
N LEU A 262 23.03 2.77 -12.47
CA LEU A 262 22.95 1.39 -12.94
C LEU A 262 23.18 0.46 -11.75
N VAL A 263 22.20 -0.37 -11.47
CA VAL A 263 22.18 -1.21 -10.27
C VAL A 263 22.19 -2.69 -10.61
N THR A 264 22.89 -3.45 -9.77
CA THR A 264 22.80 -4.91 -9.71
C THR A 264 22.24 -5.29 -8.35
N VAL A 265 21.10 -5.96 -8.32
CA VAL A 265 20.44 -6.45 -7.11
C VAL A 265 19.95 -7.88 -7.34
N ASP A 266 19.85 -8.66 -6.27
CA ASP A 266 19.38 -10.04 -6.34
C ASP A 266 17.94 -10.13 -6.85
N ARG A 267 17.09 -9.18 -6.41
CA ARG A 267 15.73 -8.98 -6.92
C ARG A 267 15.43 -7.49 -7.04
N LEU A 268 14.79 -7.09 -8.12
CA LEU A 268 14.48 -5.67 -8.34
C LEU A 268 13.51 -5.08 -7.30
N THR A 269 12.63 -5.92 -6.77
CA THR A 269 11.68 -5.54 -5.72
C THR A 269 12.35 -5.17 -4.41
N ASP A 270 13.59 -5.59 -4.18
CA ASP A 270 14.33 -5.32 -2.94
C ASP A 270 14.68 -3.83 -2.81
N LEU A 271 14.78 -3.12 -3.94
CA LEU A 271 14.92 -1.66 -3.99
C LEU A 271 13.70 -0.92 -3.41
N CYS A 272 12.54 -1.60 -3.33
CA CYS A 272 11.30 -1.06 -2.77
C CYS A 272 11.05 -1.52 -1.33
N GLN A 273 11.78 -2.54 -0.85
CA GLN A 273 11.53 -3.15 0.45
C GLN A 273 11.93 -2.23 1.60
N THR A 274 11.09 -2.23 2.64
CA THR A 274 11.45 -1.63 3.91
C THR A 274 12.11 -2.69 4.78
N LEU A 275 13.44 -2.71 4.84
CA LEU A 275 14.16 -3.64 5.71
C LEU A 275 13.77 -3.40 7.17
N GLU A 276 13.44 -4.48 7.89
CA GLU A 276 13.20 -4.45 9.34
C GLU A 276 14.49 -3.95 10.03
N GLY A 277 14.40 -2.82 10.74
CA GLY A 277 15.54 -2.17 11.42
C GLY A 277 16.07 -0.90 10.74
N ASP A 278 16.02 -0.80 9.41
CA ASP A 278 16.55 0.37 8.66
C ASP A 278 15.54 1.51 8.49
N TRP A 279 14.26 1.25 8.76
CA TRP A 279 13.20 2.25 8.68
C TRP A 279 13.12 3.12 9.94
N THR A 280 14.22 3.82 10.21
CA THR A 280 14.29 4.80 11.29
C THR A 280 13.43 6.01 11.00
N THR A 281 13.00 6.73 12.04
CA THR A 281 12.28 8.00 11.91
C THR A 281 13.02 9.00 10.99
N SER A 282 14.35 8.96 10.96
CA SER A 282 15.16 9.79 10.07
C SER A 282 14.95 9.47 8.59
N SER A 283 14.94 8.18 8.21
CA SER A 283 14.68 7.78 6.82
C SER A 283 13.28 8.18 6.35
N ARG A 284 12.32 8.22 7.28
CA ARG A 284 10.93 8.60 7.01
C ARG A 284 10.78 10.10 6.85
N LEU A 285 11.46 10.87 7.69
CA LEU A 285 11.53 12.32 7.54
C LEU A 285 12.21 12.71 6.23
N GLU A 286 13.29 12.02 5.85
CA GLU A 286 13.93 12.22 4.55
C GLU A 286 12.98 11.90 3.39
N MET A 287 12.22 10.81 3.47
CA MET A 287 11.21 10.45 2.48
C MET A 287 10.09 11.52 2.39
N ALA A 288 9.59 11.96 3.54
CA ALA A 288 8.55 12.99 3.66
C ALA A 288 9.00 14.34 3.08
N THR A 289 10.21 14.79 3.42
CA THR A 289 10.81 16.03 2.87
C THR A 289 11.01 15.94 1.35
N LYS A 290 11.27 14.75 0.81
CA LYS A 290 11.41 14.55 -0.64
C LYS A 290 10.09 14.49 -1.40
N LEU A 291 8.99 14.04 -0.80
CA LEU A 291 7.76 13.62 -1.50
C LEU A 291 7.12 14.68 -2.43
N TYR A 292 7.22 15.96 -2.08
CA TYR A 292 6.78 17.08 -2.91
C TYR A 292 7.91 18.04 -3.30
N SER A 293 9.16 17.62 -3.06
CA SER A 293 10.35 18.34 -3.50
C SER A 293 10.61 18.15 -5.00
N ARG A 294 11.64 18.83 -5.50
CA ARG A 294 12.18 18.61 -6.86
C ARG A 294 13.27 17.53 -6.91
N THR A 295 13.42 16.76 -5.84
CA THR A 295 14.48 15.76 -5.69
C THR A 295 13.89 14.39 -5.37
N LEU A 296 13.01 13.92 -6.27
CA LEU A 296 12.41 12.60 -6.15
C LEU A 296 13.43 11.51 -6.51
N SER A 297 13.25 10.34 -5.90
CA SER A 297 13.98 9.12 -6.20
C SER A 297 13.03 8.13 -6.88
N GLY A 298 13.54 7.48 -7.92
CA GLY A 298 12.81 6.45 -8.63
C GLY A 298 13.60 5.18 -8.86
N THR A 299 12.88 4.10 -9.09
CA THR A 299 13.44 2.79 -9.45
C THR A 299 12.72 2.20 -10.65
N THR A 300 13.34 1.25 -11.32
CA THR A 300 12.77 0.58 -12.49
C THR A 300 12.50 -0.88 -12.17
N LEU A 301 11.25 -1.30 -12.34
CA LEU A 301 10.84 -2.70 -12.28
C LEU A 301 10.53 -3.21 -13.70
N LEU A 302 10.79 -4.49 -13.92
CA LEU A 302 10.47 -5.17 -15.17
C LEU A 302 9.15 -5.90 -15.00
N VAL A 303 8.23 -5.67 -15.92
CA VAL A 303 6.84 -6.16 -15.79
C VAL A 303 6.34 -6.77 -17.10
N PRO A 304 5.38 -7.71 -17.04
CA PRO A 304 4.73 -8.22 -18.23
C PRO A 304 3.78 -7.17 -18.85
N ARG A 305 3.19 -7.52 -19.98
CA ARG A 305 2.29 -6.64 -20.75
C ARG A 305 1.03 -6.23 -19.99
N ASP A 306 0.50 -7.08 -19.12
CA ASP A 306 -0.70 -6.76 -18.34
C ASP A 306 -0.38 -5.78 -17.20
N PRO A 307 -0.91 -4.54 -17.20
CA PRO A 307 -0.71 -3.59 -16.10
C PRO A 307 -1.31 -4.09 -14.78
N MET A 308 -2.31 -4.98 -14.83
CA MET A 308 -2.93 -5.55 -13.64
C MET A 308 -2.17 -6.77 -13.10
N SER A 309 -1.07 -7.17 -13.74
CA SER A 309 -0.30 -8.37 -13.39
C SER A 309 0.08 -8.40 -11.92
N HIS A 310 0.57 -7.30 -11.34
CA HIS A 310 0.94 -7.23 -9.93
C HIS A 310 -0.19 -7.67 -8.98
N LEU A 311 -1.43 -7.27 -9.28
CA LEU A 311 -2.62 -7.60 -8.48
C LEU A 311 -3.10 -9.02 -8.77
N ASN A 312 -3.12 -9.41 -10.05
CA ASN A 312 -3.61 -10.72 -10.48
C ASN A 312 -2.72 -11.87 -10.03
N SER A 313 -1.40 -11.66 -10.00
CA SER A 313 -0.41 -12.68 -9.58
C SER A 313 0.03 -12.56 -8.12
N SER A 314 -0.46 -11.55 -7.38
CA SER A 314 0.02 -11.23 -6.02
C SER A 314 1.56 -11.16 -5.95
N SER A 315 2.12 -10.37 -6.86
CA SER A 315 3.58 -10.23 -7.01
C SER A 315 4.25 -9.75 -5.71
N ASP A 316 5.56 -9.99 -5.57
CA ASP A 316 6.34 -9.51 -4.42
C ASP A 316 6.24 -7.98 -4.26
N PHE A 317 6.27 -7.24 -5.37
CA PHE A 317 6.05 -5.78 -5.35
C PHE A 317 4.67 -5.39 -4.79
N PHE A 318 3.61 -6.11 -5.18
CA PHE A 318 2.27 -5.86 -4.65
C PHE A 318 2.22 -6.07 -3.14
N LYS A 319 2.80 -7.18 -2.65
CA LYS A 319 2.89 -7.47 -1.22
C LYS A 319 3.65 -6.38 -0.46
N ILE A 320 4.77 -5.90 -1.01
CA ILE A 320 5.54 -4.80 -0.41
C ILE A 320 4.68 -3.53 -0.30
N CYS A 321 3.95 -3.18 -1.36
CA CYS A 321 3.05 -2.02 -1.34
C CYS A 321 1.89 -2.18 -0.35
N GLU A 322 1.42 -3.41 -0.10
CA GLU A 322 0.36 -3.66 0.87
C GLU A 322 0.83 -3.47 2.32
N GLN A 323 2.12 -3.72 2.64
CA GLN A 323 2.65 -3.69 4.02
C GLN A 323 2.35 -2.41 4.81
N SER A 324 2.08 -1.29 4.13
CA SER A 324 1.65 -0.06 4.78
C SER A 324 0.72 0.76 3.90
N THR A 325 -0.15 1.53 4.54
CA THR A 325 -1.16 2.36 3.87
C THR A 325 -0.53 3.46 3.02
N GLU A 326 -1.05 3.66 1.81
CA GLU A 326 -0.67 4.76 0.94
C GLU A 326 -1.41 6.06 1.34
N LEU A 327 -0.70 6.95 2.03
CA LEU A 327 -1.27 8.13 2.68
C LEU A 327 -1.42 9.33 1.72
N HIS A 328 -0.58 9.41 0.68
CA HIS A 328 -0.48 10.58 -0.19
C HIS A 328 -1.14 10.37 -1.55
N PHE A 329 -0.94 9.20 -2.17
CA PHE A 329 -1.39 8.88 -3.53
C PHE A 329 -2.59 7.92 -3.54
N ASP A 330 -3.05 7.48 -4.70
CA ASP A 330 -4.05 6.41 -4.79
C ASP A 330 -3.44 5.05 -4.46
N SER A 331 -4.25 4.07 -4.06
CA SER A 331 -3.79 2.69 -3.86
C SER A 331 -3.10 2.16 -5.14
N LEU A 332 -2.15 1.22 -5.00
CA LEU A 332 -1.50 0.60 -6.16
C LEU A 332 -2.54 0.04 -7.14
N GLY A 333 -3.57 -0.66 -6.64
CA GLY A 333 -4.63 -1.22 -7.46
C GLY A 333 -5.37 -0.16 -8.28
N ASP A 334 -5.67 1.01 -7.72
CA ASP A 334 -6.35 2.08 -8.44
C ASP A 334 -5.43 2.80 -9.44
N GLN A 335 -4.14 2.94 -9.12
CA GLN A 335 -3.15 3.43 -10.08
C GLN A 335 -3.04 2.49 -11.29
N LEU A 336 -2.99 1.17 -11.09
CA LEU A 336 -2.92 0.19 -12.18
C LEU A 336 -4.21 0.16 -13.02
N LYS A 337 -5.40 0.29 -12.41
CA LYS A 337 -6.66 0.46 -13.17
C LYS A 337 -6.61 1.70 -14.06
N LYS A 338 -6.10 2.84 -13.55
CA LYS A 338 -5.93 4.06 -14.35
C LYS A 338 -4.95 3.84 -15.50
N VAL A 339 -3.85 3.11 -15.28
CA VAL A 339 -2.90 2.74 -16.32
C VAL A 339 -3.58 1.88 -17.40
N ALA A 340 -4.35 0.86 -17.02
CA ALA A 340 -5.07 0.01 -17.97
C ALA A 340 -6.04 0.81 -18.85
N VAL A 341 -6.77 1.76 -18.26
CA VAL A 341 -7.68 2.66 -19.00
C VAL A 341 -6.90 3.59 -19.94
N ALA A 342 -5.86 4.26 -19.44
CA ALA A 342 -5.03 5.15 -20.24
C ALA A 342 -4.35 4.39 -21.40
N ASN A 343 -3.95 3.15 -21.15
CA ASN A 343 -3.32 2.33 -22.15
C ASN A 343 -4.28 1.87 -23.24
N ARG A 344 -5.55 1.57 -22.92
CA ARG A 344 -6.58 1.33 -23.93
C ARG A 344 -6.74 2.53 -24.87
N SER A 345 -6.81 3.75 -24.32
CA SER A 345 -6.87 4.97 -25.13
C SER A 345 -5.63 5.13 -26.03
N ARG A 346 -4.45 4.81 -25.51
CA ARG A 346 -3.19 4.82 -26.28
C ARG A 346 -3.18 3.78 -27.40
N ASN A 347 -3.67 2.57 -27.14
CA ASN A 347 -3.76 1.53 -28.15
C ASN A 347 -4.79 1.87 -29.24
N SER A 348 -5.90 2.53 -28.87
CA SER A 348 -6.81 3.10 -29.87
C SER A 348 -6.12 4.13 -30.76
N TRP A 349 -5.34 5.05 -30.17
CA TRP A 349 -4.57 6.03 -30.95
C TRP A 349 -3.53 5.37 -31.87
N ARG A 350 -2.87 4.30 -31.41
CA ARG A 350 -1.95 3.51 -32.24
C ARG A 350 -2.66 2.84 -33.41
N ALA A 351 -3.85 2.29 -33.17
CA ALA A 351 -4.68 1.71 -34.22
C ALA A 351 -5.08 2.76 -35.26
N ASP A 352 -5.47 3.97 -34.83
CA ASP A 352 -5.74 5.09 -35.74
C ASP A 352 -4.53 5.43 -36.62
N GLN A 353 -3.33 5.48 -36.03
CA GLN A 353 -2.10 5.73 -36.80
C GLN A 353 -1.79 4.62 -37.82
N ILE A 354 -2.02 3.34 -37.45
CA ILE A 354 -1.83 2.21 -38.36
C ILE A 354 -2.81 2.30 -39.53
N ASP A 355 -4.08 2.58 -39.25
CA ASP A 355 -5.12 2.72 -40.27
C ASP A 355 -4.81 3.91 -41.21
N ASP A 356 -4.34 5.04 -40.67
CA ASP A 356 -3.91 6.21 -41.43
C ASP A 356 -2.70 5.90 -42.33
N ASP A 357 -1.68 5.23 -41.81
CA ASP A 357 -0.48 4.86 -42.57
C ASP A 357 -0.79 3.80 -43.63
N ALA A 358 -1.68 2.84 -43.33
CA ALA A 358 -2.17 1.88 -44.31
C ALA A 358 -2.91 2.57 -45.46
N ALA A 359 -3.77 3.55 -45.16
CA ALA A 359 -4.46 4.35 -46.18
C ALA A 359 -3.47 5.12 -47.07
N ARG A 360 -2.41 5.69 -46.49
CA ARG A 360 -1.34 6.36 -47.25
C ARG A 360 -0.57 5.39 -48.16
N LEU A 361 -0.24 4.20 -47.66
CA LEU A 361 0.46 3.18 -48.47
C LEU A 361 -0.40 2.71 -49.64
N LEU A 362 -1.71 2.53 -49.42
CA LEU A 362 -2.67 2.21 -50.50
C LEU A 362 -2.74 3.31 -51.56
N SER A 363 -2.76 4.58 -51.15
CA SER A 363 -2.73 5.70 -52.12
C SER A 363 -1.42 5.77 -52.92
N ASP A 364 -0.30 5.36 -52.30
CA ASP A 364 1.02 5.27 -52.94
C ASP A 364 1.20 4.00 -53.80
N GLY A 365 0.20 3.11 -53.86
CA GLY A 365 0.30 1.82 -54.54
C GLY A 365 1.31 0.85 -53.90
N LYS A 366 1.69 1.09 -52.63
CA LYS A 366 2.61 0.25 -51.87
C LYS A 366 1.86 -0.85 -51.12
N PRO A 367 2.46 -2.03 -50.95
CA PRO A 367 1.86 -3.10 -50.16
C PRO A 367 1.72 -2.66 -48.70
N VAL A 368 0.54 -2.89 -48.12
CA VAL A 368 0.26 -2.65 -46.70
C VAL A 368 0.78 -3.85 -45.90
N PRO A 369 1.68 -3.64 -44.92
CA PRO A 369 2.09 -4.70 -44.01
C PRO A 369 0.90 -5.19 -43.18
N GLU A 370 0.68 -6.50 -43.11
CA GLU A 370 -0.33 -7.04 -42.20
C GLU A 370 0.14 -6.88 -40.74
N PRO A 371 -0.67 -6.23 -39.88
CA PRO A 371 -0.32 -6.08 -38.48
C PRO A 371 -0.46 -7.42 -37.75
N SER A 372 0.41 -7.67 -36.77
CA SER A 372 0.37 -8.89 -35.95
C SER A 372 -0.93 -9.05 -35.13
N ILE A 373 -1.65 -7.95 -34.91
CA ILE A 373 -2.93 -7.92 -34.20
C ILE A 373 -3.88 -7.03 -35.03
N PRO A 374 -5.14 -7.46 -35.26
CA PRO A 374 -6.13 -6.61 -35.92
C PRO A 374 -6.32 -5.28 -35.19
N THR A 375 -6.43 -4.17 -35.93
CA THR A 375 -6.56 -2.82 -35.34
C THR A 375 -7.84 -2.68 -34.50
N SER A 376 -8.91 -3.39 -34.85
CA SER A 376 -10.14 -3.50 -34.06
C SER A 376 -9.92 -4.12 -32.67
N ALA A 377 -9.10 -5.18 -32.58
CA ALA A 377 -8.75 -5.81 -31.32
C ALA A 377 -7.81 -4.92 -30.50
N LEU A 378 -6.84 -4.27 -31.15
CA LEU A 378 -5.91 -3.34 -30.51
C LEU A 378 -6.63 -2.17 -29.81
N ARG A 379 -7.70 -1.65 -30.41
CA ARG A 379 -8.51 -0.55 -29.82
C ARG A 379 -9.14 -0.90 -28.46
N GLN A 380 -9.41 -2.18 -28.22
CA GLN A 380 -10.02 -2.65 -26.97
C GLN A 380 -8.98 -3.13 -25.96
N ASP A 381 -7.77 -3.44 -26.42
CA ASP A 381 -6.68 -3.98 -25.64
C ASP A 381 -6.16 -2.97 -24.60
N SER A 382 -6.19 -3.37 -23.33
CA SER A 382 -5.64 -2.60 -22.21
C SER A 382 -4.22 -3.03 -21.83
N THR A 383 -3.61 -3.98 -22.55
CA THR A 383 -2.24 -4.46 -22.32
C THR A 383 -1.19 -3.60 -23.03
N CYS A 384 -0.03 -3.47 -22.40
CA CYS A 384 1.08 -2.66 -22.88
C CYS A 384 1.90 -3.40 -23.95
N THR A 385 2.58 -2.64 -24.80
CA THR A 385 3.55 -3.16 -25.76
C THR A 385 4.94 -3.22 -25.13
N ILE A 386 5.80 -4.16 -25.55
CA ILE A 386 7.18 -4.26 -25.07
C ILE A 386 7.92 -2.93 -25.30
N GLY A 387 8.67 -2.49 -24.30
CA GLY A 387 9.38 -1.21 -24.29
C GLY A 387 8.52 -0.02 -23.84
N ASP A 388 7.22 -0.22 -23.63
CA ASP A 388 6.38 0.78 -22.97
C ASP A 388 6.77 0.95 -21.50
N VAL A 389 6.52 2.15 -20.98
CA VAL A 389 6.81 2.50 -19.59
C VAL A 389 5.58 3.16 -18.99
N TYR A 390 5.15 2.68 -17.83
CA TYR A 390 4.16 3.35 -16.99
C TYR A 390 4.73 3.61 -15.60
N ILE A 391 4.05 4.46 -14.84
CA ILE A 391 4.56 4.97 -13.57
C ILE A 391 3.52 4.74 -12.47
N THR A 392 3.98 4.29 -11.30
CA THR A 392 3.21 4.36 -10.06
C THR A 392 3.96 5.19 -9.02
N LYS A 393 3.20 5.88 -8.15
CA LYS A 393 3.70 6.81 -7.13
C LYS A 393 3.42 6.26 -5.75
N HIS A 394 4.39 6.39 -4.84
CA HIS A 394 4.34 5.76 -3.52
C HIS A 394 4.93 6.68 -2.45
N SER A 395 4.25 6.80 -1.32
CA SER A 395 4.82 7.37 -0.09
C SER A 395 5.20 6.28 0.92
N ASN A 396 4.75 5.06 0.68
CA ASN A 396 4.81 3.94 1.61
C ASN A 396 5.97 2.96 1.32
N LEU A 397 6.80 3.24 0.30
CA LEU A 397 7.99 2.48 -0.05
C LEU A 397 9.28 3.09 0.53
N HIS A 398 10.33 2.27 0.64
CA HIS A 398 11.63 2.72 1.14
C HIS A 398 12.42 3.48 0.07
N LYS A 399 12.85 4.72 0.36
CA LYS A 399 13.75 5.56 -0.47
C LYS A 399 13.33 5.77 -1.95
N VAL A 400 12.12 5.37 -2.34
CA VAL A 400 11.61 5.40 -3.71
C VAL A 400 10.20 5.99 -3.71
N GLN A 401 10.02 7.13 -4.38
CA GLN A 401 8.71 7.76 -4.56
C GLN A 401 8.05 7.35 -5.87
N ILE A 402 8.86 7.04 -6.89
CA ILE A 402 8.39 6.79 -8.25
C ILE A 402 8.90 5.43 -8.73
N VAL A 403 7.99 4.55 -9.11
CA VAL A 403 8.34 3.26 -9.73
C VAL A 403 8.03 3.33 -11.21
N TYR A 404 9.07 3.19 -12.04
CA TYR A 404 8.99 3.05 -13.48
C TYR A 404 8.82 1.57 -13.82
N HIS A 405 7.72 1.23 -14.45
CA HIS A 405 7.42 -0.13 -14.87
C HIS A 405 7.76 -0.27 -16.34
N LEU A 406 8.89 -0.92 -16.64
CA LEU A 406 9.32 -1.21 -17.99
C LEU A 406 8.72 -2.52 -18.46
N VAL A 407 7.92 -2.45 -19.52
CA VAL A 407 7.23 -3.62 -20.06
C VAL A 407 8.19 -4.45 -20.88
N VAL A 408 8.40 -5.68 -20.44
CA VAL A 408 9.30 -6.66 -21.05
C VAL A 408 8.55 -7.96 -21.35
N ASP A 409 9.21 -8.88 -22.03
CA ASP A 409 8.76 -10.24 -22.26
C ASP A 409 9.84 -11.25 -21.87
N GLU A 410 9.48 -12.52 -21.84
CA GLU A 410 10.38 -13.62 -21.47
C GLU A 410 11.55 -13.77 -22.46
N THR A 411 11.35 -13.33 -23.71
CA THR A 411 12.41 -13.35 -24.73
C THR A 411 13.58 -12.44 -24.39
N LEU A 412 13.38 -11.45 -23.51
CA LEU A 412 14.44 -10.56 -23.08
C LEU A 412 15.62 -11.33 -22.49
N GLN A 413 15.42 -12.43 -21.77
CA GLN A 413 16.54 -13.20 -21.19
C GLN A 413 17.30 -14.00 -22.25
N SER A 414 16.60 -14.58 -23.23
CA SER A 414 17.19 -15.48 -24.24
C SER A 414 17.78 -14.77 -25.46
N VAL A 415 17.31 -13.56 -25.79
CA VAL A 415 17.71 -12.83 -27.01
C VAL A 415 18.92 -11.92 -26.78
N GLU A 416 19.87 -11.89 -27.71
CA GLU A 416 20.91 -10.86 -27.71
C GLU A 416 20.27 -9.47 -27.95
N ILE A 417 20.45 -8.55 -26.99
CA ILE A 417 19.94 -7.19 -27.11
C ILE A 417 20.83 -6.39 -28.06
N ASN A 418 20.23 -5.78 -29.08
CA ASN A 418 20.88 -4.79 -29.93
C ASN A 418 20.33 -3.37 -29.66
N SER A 419 20.95 -2.35 -30.26
CA SER A 419 20.60 -0.93 -30.05
C SER A 419 19.15 -0.55 -30.41
N ARG A 420 18.48 -1.34 -31.25
CA ARG A 420 17.08 -1.12 -31.69
C ARG A 420 16.06 -1.84 -30.81
N HIS A 421 16.50 -2.60 -29.81
CA HIS A 421 15.59 -3.34 -28.94
C HIS A 421 14.63 -2.40 -28.20
N ALA A 422 13.35 -2.76 -28.17
CA ALA A 422 12.30 -1.91 -27.60
C ALA A 422 12.54 -1.58 -26.11
N CYS A 423 13.09 -2.52 -25.34
CA CYS A 423 13.46 -2.27 -23.93
C CYS A 423 14.51 -1.16 -23.77
N LEU A 424 15.49 -1.05 -24.68
CA LEU A 424 16.45 0.06 -24.65
C LEU A 424 15.77 1.40 -24.99
N ALA A 425 14.77 1.39 -25.87
CA ALA A 425 13.91 2.57 -26.09
C ALA A 425 13.11 2.93 -24.82
N GLY A 426 12.63 1.93 -24.09
CA GLY A 426 12.00 2.09 -22.78
C GLY A 426 12.94 2.74 -21.75
N VAL A 427 14.20 2.27 -21.65
CA VAL A 427 15.23 2.89 -20.80
C VAL A 427 15.44 4.36 -21.15
N ARG A 428 15.53 4.71 -22.45
CA ARG A 428 15.59 6.12 -22.87
C ARG A 428 14.37 6.91 -22.45
N ASN A 429 13.18 6.32 -22.56
CA ASN A 429 11.93 6.93 -22.11
C ASN A 429 11.91 7.13 -20.59
N ILE A 430 12.44 6.21 -19.79
CA ILE A 430 12.58 6.37 -18.33
C ILE A 430 13.43 7.59 -18.02
N ILE A 431 14.65 7.69 -18.58
CA ILE A 431 15.55 8.81 -18.29
C ILE A 431 14.93 10.14 -18.75
N ARG A 432 14.27 10.16 -19.92
CA ARG A 432 13.54 11.33 -20.42
C ARG A 432 12.43 11.76 -19.48
N THR A 433 11.72 10.80 -18.94
CA THR A 433 10.55 11.03 -18.11
C THR A 433 10.96 11.41 -16.70
N ALA A 434 12.02 10.81 -16.17
CA ALA A 434 12.66 11.21 -14.90
C ALA A 434 12.96 12.71 -14.87
N ALA A 435 13.53 13.26 -15.94
CA ALA A 435 13.77 14.70 -16.04
C ALA A 435 12.49 15.56 -16.02
N ARG A 436 11.37 15.05 -16.55
CA ARG A 436 10.07 15.77 -16.56
C ARG A 436 9.35 15.71 -15.21
N TYR A 437 9.55 14.64 -14.46
CA TYR A 437 8.90 14.42 -13.16
C TYR A 437 9.80 14.85 -11.98
N ASN A 438 10.90 15.58 -12.23
CA ASN A 438 11.86 16.02 -11.21
C ASN A 438 12.42 14.84 -10.38
N THR A 439 12.64 13.72 -11.04
CA THR A 439 13.28 12.55 -10.45
C THR A 439 14.78 12.75 -10.50
N SER A 440 15.33 13.32 -9.43
CA SER A 440 16.76 13.58 -9.26
C SER A 440 17.62 12.32 -9.23
N THR A 441 17.10 11.17 -8.81
CA THR A 441 17.85 9.90 -8.81
C THR A 441 16.98 8.81 -9.40
N VAL A 442 17.48 8.08 -10.39
CA VAL A 442 16.76 6.96 -11.01
C VAL A 442 17.64 5.72 -11.04
N HIS A 443 17.15 4.61 -10.48
CA HIS A 443 17.80 3.32 -10.51
C HIS A 443 17.29 2.49 -11.69
N ILE A 444 18.22 1.99 -12.50
CA ILE A 444 17.95 1.21 -13.71
C ILE A 444 18.71 -0.12 -13.61
N PRO A 445 18.05 -1.28 -13.73
CA PRO A 445 18.69 -2.58 -13.72
C PRO A 445 19.76 -2.68 -14.81
N LEU A 446 21.01 -2.91 -14.41
CA LEU A 446 22.15 -2.98 -15.35
C LEU A 446 21.96 -4.06 -16.41
N LEU A 447 21.40 -5.21 -16.02
CA LEU A 447 21.21 -6.37 -16.87
C LEU A 447 19.81 -6.48 -17.47
N LEU A 448 18.89 -5.57 -17.13
CA LEU A 448 17.48 -5.66 -17.53
C LEU A 448 16.88 -7.07 -17.32
N ILE A 449 17.16 -7.66 -16.16
CA ILE A 449 16.54 -8.90 -15.68
C ILE A 449 16.05 -8.70 -14.24
N ASP A 450 15.01 -9.45 -13.85
CA ASP A 450 14.50 -9.40 -12.49
C ASP A 450 15.39 -10.19 -11.52
N ARG A 451 15.81 -11.39 -11.93
CA ARG A 451 16.67 -12.30 -11.16
C ARG A 451 17.72 -12.94 -12.08
N PRO A 452 18.98 -13.03 -11.65
CA PRO A 452 19.97 -13.83 -12.35
C PRO A 452 19.64 -15.32 -12.21
N ASP A 453 19.91 -16.08 -13.26
CA ASP A 453 19.76 -17.53 -13.30
C ASP A 453 21.02 -18.20 -13.89
N GLU A 454 21.01 -19.52 -14.02
CA GLU A 454 22.14 -20.28 -14.57
C GLU A 454 22.48 -19.92 -16.04
N SER A 455 21.53 -19.35 -16.79
CA SER A 455 21.75 -18.92 -18.17
C SER A 455 22.53 -17.59 -18.25
N THR A 456 22.63 -16.88 -17.13
CA THR A 456 23.25 -15.56 -17.00
C THR A 456 24.79 -15.65 -16.91
N THR A 457 25.44 -16.14 -17.97
CA THR A 457 26.91 -16.29 -18.02
C THR A 457 27.65 -14.94 -17.98
N ILE A 458 28.92 -14.94 -17.58
CA ILE A 458 29.77 -13.72 -17.54
C ILE A 458 29.79 -13.01 -18.91
N THR A 459 29.95 -13.76 -20.00
CA THR A 459 29.96 -13.21 -21.36
C THR A 459 28.63 -12.53 -21.72
N TRP A 460 27.52 -13.16 -21.33
CA TRP A 460 26.18 -12.59 -21.53
C TRP A 460 26.00 -11.30 -20.72
N CYS A 461 26.44 -11.29 -19.46
CA CYS A 461 26.40 -10.11 -18.58
C CYS A 461 27.18 -8.94 -19.19
N LEU A 462 28.42 -9.19 -19.63
CA LEU A 462 29.28 -8.14 -20.19
C LEU A 462 28.68 -7.51 -21.45
N LYS A 463 28.21 -8.34 -22.41
CA LYS A 463 27.55 -7.85 -23.63
C LYS A 463 26.32 -6.99 -23.30
N ARG A 464 25.52 -7.44 -22.33
CA ARG A 464 24.28 -6.75 -21.97
C ARG A 464 24.54 -5.45 -21.20
N ALA A 465 25.42 -5.49 -20.21
CA ALA A 465 25.88 -4.31 -19.49
C ALA A 465 26.45 -3.26 -20.45
N GLU A 466 27.27 -3.67 -21.43
CA GLU A 466 27.81 -2.77 -22.45
C GLU A 466 26.70 -2.10 -23.28
N MET A 467 25.67 -2.85 -23.68
CA MET A 467 24.52 -2.32 -24.44
C MET A 467 23.70 -1.33 -23.63
N VAL A 468 23.38 -1.65 -22.37
CA VAL A 468 22.64 -0.74 -21.48
C VAL A 468 23.47 0.51 -21.20
N PHE A 469 24.75 0.35 -20.89
CA PHE A 469 25.67 1.46 -20.65
C PHE A 469 25.80 2.37 -21.88
N LYS A 470 26.01 1.81 -23.08
CA LYS A 470 26.05 2.60 -24.34
C LYS A 470 24.73 3.34 -24.58
N CYS A 471 23.59 2.70 -24.34
CA CYS A 471 22.27 3.33 -24.47
C CYS A 471 22.10 4.52 -23.52
N VAL A 472 22.40 4.31 -22.23
CA VAL A 472 22.32 5.33 -21.19
C VAL A 472 23.27 6.47 -21.51
N LYS A 473 24.56 6.19 -21.70
CA LYS A 473 25.58 7.20 -22.03
C LYS A 473 25.22 8.01 -23.28
N GLY A 474 24.79 7.34 -24.35
CA GLY A 474 24.37 8.02 -25.59
C GLY A 474 23.23 9.00 -25.34
N TYR A 475 22.19 8.57 -24.62
CA TYR A 475 21.06 9.42 -24.28
C TYR A 475 21.46 10.59 -23.35
N LEU A 476 22.31 10.32 -22.36
CA LEU A 476 22.85 11.34 -21.45
C LEU A 476 23.62 12.44 -22.20
N MET A 477 24.31 12.09 -23.28
CA MET A 477 24.96 13.06 -24.17
C MET A 477 23.96 13.86 -25.01
N GLU A 478 22.93 13.21 -25.57
CA GLU A 478 21.90 13.88 -26.37
C GLU A 478 21.09 14.92 -25.58
N VAL A 479 20.71 14.60 -24.34
CA VAL A 479 19.93 15.50 -23.47
C VAL A 479 20.72 16.75 -23.08
N ARG A 480 22.05 16.65 -22.98
CA ARG A 480 22.92 17.83 -22.76
C ARG A 480 23.00 18.75 -23.99
N LEU A 481 22.73 18.22 -25.19
CA LEU A 481 22.93 18.92 -26.46
C LEU A 481 21.65 19.54 -27.06
N LYS A 482 20.46 19.10 -26.63
CA LYS A 482 19.20 19.70 -27.09
C LYS A 482 19.03 21.10 -26.47
N LYS A 483 19.21 22.11 -27.33
CA LYS A 483 19.07 23.55 -27.06
C LYS A 483 17.65 23.94 -26.65
#